data_AF-A0A7G2FEZ1-F1
#
_entry.id   AF-A0A7G2FEZ1-F1
#
_cell.length_a   1.000
_cell.length_b   1.000
_cell.length_c   1.000
_cell.angle_alpha   90.00
_cell.angle_beta   90.00
_cell.angle_gamma   90.00
#
_symmetry.space_group_name_H-M   'P 1'
#
loop_
_entity.id
_entity.type
_entity.pdbx_description
1 polymer ?
#
loop_
_entity_poly.entity_id
_entity_poly.type
_entity_poly.pdbx_seq_one_letter_code
_entity_poly.pdbx_strand_id
1 'polypeptide(L)'
;MTQPYVNHSDAQADCLNNLTLEELLDSPGLAATVCSIFERDFKEPHANWSQTSKATIDRWYETFGQVYNWDRSINKRVRVEFEAKLKSRMSDQVSRWKGNWKEKGDEAKPKWIDPDVWKGLVQFWQDPKLEKKSTNSKNARYHDPEGKGIYKHCSGQTSYKARVRKRCEKTGETTPDFLELLDETHRKADGTFIDGKSEEIYKQVTSRIEEEESHMCSLDNPESTGSGGLFVHAKNKIFTEVAPRKKERIYGVGSLQFEASSAHSGPTLPSDDPVILSQKLAAAEACIQSQVERINSFDILFDYLADKDPALAAILRRGSSTQTGQANANAPPVATAPEQQVANEETAVAALANLAIGSSPPSTVF
;
A
#
# COMPACT_ATOMS: atom_id res chain seq x y z
N MET A 1 -71.80 -7.84 2.14
CA MET A 1 -70.91 -7.90 3.32
C MET A 1 -69.54 -8.35 2.85
N THR A 2 -68.54 -7.67 3.35
CA THR A 2 -67.22 -7.40 2.77
C THR A 2 -66.23 -8.56 3.00
N GLN A 3 -65.43 -8.91 1.99
CA GLN A 3 -64.23 -9.73 2.17
C GLN A 3 -63.06 -8.85 2.67
N PRO A 4 -62.21 -9.32 3.59
CA PRO A 4 -61.02 -8.58 4.00
C PRO A 4 -59.88 -8.80 3.00
N TYR A 5 -59.41 -7.68 2.45
CA TYR A 5 -58.21 -7.55 1.63
C TYR A 5 -56.98 -7.51 2.56
N VAL A 6 -56.09 -8.50 2.47
CA VAL A 6 -54.81 -8.49 3.19
C VAL A 6 -53.74 -8.00 2.22
N ASN A 7 -53.32 -6.76 2.41
CA ASN A 7 -52.16 -6.16 1.76
C ASN A 7 -50.88 -6.86 2.22
N HIS A 8 -50.20 -7.53 1.30
CA HIS A 8 -48.84 -8.06 1.49
C HIS A 8 -47.75 -7.15 0.88
N SER A 9 -48.01 -5.86 0.65
CA SER A 9 -47.08 -4.99 -0.10
C SER A 9 -46.01 -4.25 0.72
N ASP A 10 -46.05 -4.22 2.06
CA ASP A 10 -45.29 -3.15 2.76
C ASP A 10 -44.09 -3.62 3.60
N ALA A 11 -43.86 -4.93 3.77
CA ALA A 11 -42.73 -5.40 4.57
C ALA A 11 -41.42 -5.62 3.77
N GLN A 12 -41.48 -5.63 2.44
CA GLN A 12 -40.31 -5.89 1.57
C GLN A 12 -39.83 -4.63 0.84
N ALA A 13 -40.66 -3.59 0.78
CA ALA A 13 -40.33 -2.30 0.17
C ALA A 13 -39.46 -1.41 1.07
N ASP A 14 -39.62 -1.51 2.40
CA ASP A 14 -38.89 -0.68 3.36
C ASP A 14 -37.48 -1.18 3.71
N CYS A 15 -37.07 -2.34 3.19
CA CYS A 15 -35.74 -2.89 3.40
C CYS A 15 -34.66 -2.26 2.49
N LEU A 16 -35.01 -1.32 1.60
CA LEU A 16 -34.09 -0.86 0.54
C LEU A 16 -33.51 0.53 0.75
N ASN A 17 -33.92 1.27 1.79
CA ASN A 17 -33.55 2.67 1.93
C ASN A 17 -32.35 2.95 2.86
N ASN A 18 -31.83 1.95 3.59
CA ASN A 18 -30.70 2.13 4.51
C ASN A 18 -29.63 1.01 4.50
N LEU A 19 -29.73 0.02 3.61
CA LEU A 19 -28.65 -0.95 3.40
C LEU A 19 -27.65 -0.34 2.42
N THR A 20 -26.37 -0.32 2.79
CA THR A 20 -25.33 0.04 1.83
C THR A 20 -25.39 -0.93 0.65
N LEU A 21 -25.13 -0.44 -0.57
CA LEU A 21 -25.11 -1.28 -1.78
C LEU A 21 -24.18 -2.50 -1.64
N GLU A 22 -23.16 -2.40 -0.78
CA GLU A 22 -22.28 -3.50 -0.38
C GLU A 22 -23.01 -4.54 0.48
N GLU A 23 -23.73 -4.13 1.53
CA GLU A 23 -24.54 -5.03 2.37
C GLU A 23 -25.69 -5.69 1.60
N LEU A 24 -26.28 -4.97 0.64
CA LEU A 24 -27.30 -5.54 -0.23
C LEU A 24 -26.69 -6.68 -1.06
N LEU A 25 -25.55 -6.45 -1.73
CA LEU A 25 -24.95 -7.43 -2.64
C LEU A 25 -24.19 -8.56 -1.95
N ASP A 26 -23.84 -8.39 -0.68
CA ASP A 26 -23.35 -9.46 0.18
C ASP A 26 -24.47 -10.30 0.82
N SER A 27 -25.74 -9.96 0.58
CA SER A 27 -26.86 -10.80 0.97
C SER A 27 -26.81 -12.17 0.26
N PRO A 28 -26.91 -13.29 0.99
CA PRO A 28 -26.90 -14.63 0.41
C PRO A 28 -28.04 -14.85 -0.60
N GLY A 29 -29.17 -14.14 -0.45
CA GLY A 29 -30.29 -14.18 -1.40
C GLY A 29 -29.95 -13.54 -2.76
N LEU A 30 -29.16 -12.47 -2.76
CA LEU A 30 -28.74 -11.79 -3.98
C LEU A 30 -27.69 -12.60 -4.74
N ALA A 31 -26.72 -13.18 -4.03
CA ALA A 31 -25.76 -14.10 -4.62
C ALA A 31 -26.44 -15.32 -5.27
N ALA A 32 -27.48 -15.88 -4.62
CA ALA A 32 -28.28 -16.96 -5.19
C ALA A 32 -29.06 -16.51 -6.43
N THR A 33 -29.59 -15.28 -6.42
CA THR A 33 -30.30 -14.72 -7.58
C THR A 33 -29.37 -14.53 -8.78
N VAL A 34 -28.18 -13.95 -8.57
CA VAL A 34 -27.17 -13.81 -9.63
C VAL A 34 -26.78 -15.17 -10.21
N CYS A 35 -26.60 -16.19 -9.36
CA CYS A 35 -26.37 -17.57 -9.79
C CYS A 35 -27.52 -18.07 -10.68
N SER A 36 -28.76 -17.93 -10.21
CA SER A 36 -29.93 -18.39 -10.96
C SER A 36 -30.06 -17.71 -12.33
N ILE A 37 -29.76 -16.42 -12.42
CA ILE A 37 -29.84 -15.66 -13.68
C ILE A 37 -28.90 -16.25 -14.73
N PHE A 38 -27.62 -16.42 -14.41
CA PHE A 38 -26.69 -16.94 -15.42
C PHE A 38 -26.87 -18.43 -15.67
N GLU A 39 -27.24 -19.24 -14.68
CA GLU A 39 -27.47 -20.68 -14.88
C GLU A 39 -28.66 -20.94 -15.82
N ARG A 40 -29.73 -20.15 -15.70
CA ARG A 40 -30.90 -20.25 -16.59
C ARG A 40 -30.62 -19.84 -18.04
N ASP A 41 -29.56 -19.08 -18.27
CA ASP A 41 -29.24 -18.49 -19.57
C ASP A 41 -27.78 -18.75 -19.98
N PHE A 42 -27.20 -19.86 -19.51
CA PHE A 42 -25.86 -20.32 -19.86
C PHE A 42 -25.87 -21.04 -21.21
N LYS A 43 -25.97 -20.28 -22.30
CA LYS A 43 -26.16 -20.82 -23.67
C LYS A 43 -24.88 -21.01 -24.47
N GLU A 44 -23.77 -20.47 -23.99
CA GLU A 44 -22.48 -20.52 -24.67
C GLU A 44 -21.39 -20.99 -23.68
N PRO A 45 -20.28 -21.57 -24.16
CA PRO A 45 -19.22 -22.08 -23.30
C PRO A 45 -18.38 -20.93 -22.69
N HIS A 46 -18.93 -20.29 -21.66
CA HIS A 46 -18.26 -19.23 -20.91
C HIS A 46 -17.26 -19.79 -19.90
N ALA A 47 -16.14 -20.37 -20.38
CA ALA A 47 -15.19 -21.03 -19.50
C ALA A 47 -14.36 -20.06 -18.63
N ASN A 48 -14.37 -18.77 -18.97
CA ASN A 48 -13.84 -17.69 -18.13
C ASN A 48 -14.48 -16.34 -18.48
N TRP A 49 -14.29 -15.33 -17.63
CA TRP A 49 -14.88 -13.99 -17.81
C TRP A 49 -14.60 -13.34 -19.17
N SER A 50 -13.41 -13.55 -19.75
CA SER A 50 -13.07 -12.96 -21.05
C SER A 50 -13.76 -13.62 -22.25
N GLN A 51 -14.33 -14.82 -22.07
CA GLN A 51 -15.16 -15.49 -23.08
C GLN A 51 -16.64 -15.17 -22.94
N THR A 52 -17.03 -14.45 -21.89
CA THR A 52 -18.41 -13.95 -21.75
C THR A 52 -18.53 -12.65 -22.52
N SER A 53 -19.34 -12.67 -23.58
CA SER A 53 -19.55 -11.48 -24.39
C SER A 53 -20.22 -10.37 -23.57
N LYS A 54 -19.95 -9.11 -23.90
CA LYS A 54 -20.61 -7.97 -23.25
C LYS A 54 -22.13 -8.04 -23.42
N ALA A 55 -22.61 -8.45 -24.59
CA ALA A 55 -24.03 -8.63 -24.86
C ALA A 55 -24.68 -9.67 -23.92
N THR A 56 -23.97 -10.77 -23.61
CA THR A 56 -24.43 -11.76 -22.64
C THR A 56 -24.53 -11.16 -21.23
N ILE A 57 -23.51 -10.41 -20.80
CA ILE A 57 -23.50 -9.73 -19.49
C ILE A 57 -24.64 -8.70 -19.41
N ASP A 58 -24.87 -7.95 -20.49
CA ASP A 58 -25.96 -6.98 -20.60
C ASP A 58 -27.33 -7.65 -20.44
N ARG A 59 -27.56 -8.77 -21.12
CA ARG A 59 -28.80 -9.56 -20.99
C ARG A 59 -29.03 -10.09 -19.57
N TRP A 60 -27.98 -10.57 -18.91
CA TRP A 60 -28.07 -11.01 -17.51
C TRP A 60 -28.35 -9.85 -16.56
N TYR A 61 -27.76 -8.68 -16.80
CA TYR A 61 -28.03 -7.47 -16.02
C TYR A 61 -29.45 -6.94 -16.22
N GLU A 62 -29.99 -6.98 -17.43
CA GLU A 62 -31.38 -6.63 -17.70
C GLU A 62 -32.34 -7.56 -16.93
N THR A 63 -32.06 -8.86 -16.92
CA THR A 63 -32.83 -9.83 -16.13
C THR A 63 -32.73 -9.53 -14.63
N PHE A 64 -31.55 -9.13 -14.16
CA PHE A 64 -31.35 -8.71 -12.77
C PHE A 64 -32.19 -7.46 -12.41
N GLY A 65 -32.24 -6.47 -13.29
CA GLY A 65 -33.05 -5.26 -13.12
C GLY A 65 -34.55 -5.47 -13.24
N GLN A 66 -35.01 -6.62 -13.74
CA GLN A 66 -36.42 -7.00 -13.68
C GLN A 66 -36.82 -7.56 -12.31
N VAL A 67 -35.85 -8.11 -11.55
CA VAL A 67 -36.10 -8.71 -10.23
C VAL A 67 -35.96 -7.68 -9.11
N TYR A 68 -35.06 -6.71 -9.27
CA TYR A 68 -34.78 -5.68 -8.27
C TYR A 68 -35.00 -4.28 -8.84
N ASN A 69 -35.55 -3.40 -8.02
CA ASN A 69 -35.73 -1.98 -8.37
C ASN A 69 -34.75 -1.13 -7.57
N TRP A 70 -34.23 -0.07 -8.20
CA TRP A 70 -33.32 0.89 -7.58
C TRP A 70 -33.45 2.26 -8.26
N ASP A 71 -32.96 3.31 -7.60
CA ASP A 71 -32.99 4.66 -8.17
C ASP A 71 -32.05 4.80 -9.37
N ARG A 72 -32.51 5.51 -10.42
CA ARG A 72 -31.74 5.66 -11.66
C ARG A 72 -30.37 6.31 -11.45
N SER A 73 -30.20 7.14 -10.41
CA SER A 73 -28.94 7.80 -10.06
C SER A 73 -27.83 6.79 -9.71
N ILE A 74 -28.18 5.60 -9.19
CA ILE A 74 -27.22 4.56 -8.78
C ILE A 74 -26.99 3.47 -9.83
N ASN A 75 -27.58 3.58 -11.04
CA ASN A 75 -27.45 2.59 -12.12
C ASN A 75 -26.00 2.16 -12.37
N LYS A 76 -25.08 3.13 -12.47
CA LYS A 76 -23.66 2.84 -12.75
C LYS A 76 -23.03 2.00 -11.64
N ARG A 77 -23.32 2.33 -10.37
CA ARG A 77 -22.80 1.62 -9.22
C ARG A 77 -23.37 0.20 -9.15
N VAL A 78 -24.69 0.05 -9.27
CA VAL A 78 -25.36 -1.26 -9.31
C VAL A 78 -24.76 -2.14 -10.41
N ARG A 79 -24.49 -1.57 -11.59
CA ARG A 79 -23.90 -2.31 -12.70
C ARG A 79 -22.49 -2.82 -12.37
N VAL A 80 -21.62 -1.97 -11.84
CA VAL A 80 -20.24 -2.34 -11.47
C VAL A 80 -20.25 -3.49 -10.45
N GLU A 81 -21.07 -3.36 -9.42
CA GLU A 81 -21.13 -4.36 -8.37
C GLU A 81 -21.78 -5.67 -8.83
N PHE A 82 -22.83 -5.59 -9.66
CA PHE A 82 -23.42 -6.77 -10.30
C PHE A 82 -22.38 -7.52 -11.13
N GLU A 83 -21.62 -6.82 -11.98
CA GLU A 83 -20.57 -7.46 -12.78
C GLU A 83 -19.48 -8.07 -11.91
N ALA A 84 -19.06 -7.40 -10.84
CA ALA A 84 -18.07 -7.93 -9.90
C ALA A 84 -18.56 -9.23 -9.25
N LYS A 85 -19.80 -9.24 -8.76
CA LYS A 85 -20.42 -10.42 -8.15
C LYS A 85 -20.62 -11.54 -9.17
N LEU A 86 -21.20 -11.24 -10.34
CA LEU A 86 -21.41 -12.18 -11.43
C LEU A 86 -20.07 -12.83 -11.84
N LYS A 87 -19.01 -12.03 -12.01
CA LYS A 87 -17.67 -12.52 -12.34
C LYS A 87 -17.15 -13.51 -11.32
N SER A 88 -17.25 -13.19 -10.03
CA SER A 88 -16.84 -14.08 -8.94
C SER A 88 -17.65 -15.38 -8.98
N ARG A 89 -18.99 -15.31 -8.97
CA ARG A 89 -19.87 -16.48 -8.88
C ARG A 89 -19.76 -17.38 -10.10
N MET A 90 -19.71 -16.82 -11.30
CA MET A 90 -19.53 -17.59 -12.53
C MET A 90 -18.17 -18.28 -12.56
N SER A 91 -17.09 -17.59 -12.19
CA SER A 91 -15.74 -18.18 -12.15
C SER A 91 -15.65 -19.33 -11.16
N ASP A 92 -16.24 -19.16 -9.96
CA ASP A 92 -16.29 -20.20 -8.94
C ASP A 92 -17.09 -21.41 -9.43
N GLN A 93 -18.27 -21.20 -10.02
CA GLN A 93 -19.14 -22.26 -10.50
C GLN A 93 -18.50 -23.06 -11.64
N VAL A 94 -17.94 -22.38 -12.65
CA VAL A 94 -17.22 -23.03 -13.77
C VAL A 94 -15.99 -23.78 -13.26
N SER A 95 -15.28 -23.26 -12.26
CA SER A 95 -14.14 -23.95 -11.63
C SER A 95 -14.59 -25.22 -10.90
N ARG A 96 -15.73 -25.20 -10.21
CA ARG A 96 -16.33 -26.38 -9.57
C ARG A 96 -16.73 -27.42 -10.60
N TRP A 97 -17.33 -27.02 -11.72
CA TRP A 97 -17.65 -27.95 -12.81
C TRP A 97 -16.39 -28.58 -13.40
N LYS A 98 -15.32 -27.79 -13.62
CA LYS A 98 -14.02 -28.33 -14.07
C LYS A 98 -13.46 -29.35 -13.07
N GLY A 99 -13.54 -29.07 -11.77
CA GLY A 99 -13.11 -29.98 -10.71
C GLY A 99 -13.86 -31.30 -10.75
N ASN A 100 -15.20 -31.25 -10.74
CA ASN A 100 -16.05 -32.43 -10.82
C ASN A 100 -15.82 -33.23 -12.11
N TRP A 101 -15.62 -32.54 -13.23
CA TRP A 101 -15.33 -33.17 -14.52
C TRP A 101 -13.99 -33.91 -14.50
N LYS A 102 -12.95 -33.39 -13.83
CA LYS A 102 -11.68 -34.10 -13.66
C LYS A 102 -11.82 -35.42 -12.88
N GLU A 103 -12.81 -35.52 -12.00
CA GLU A 103 -13.06 -36.72 -11.18
C GLU A 103 -14.02 -37.72 -11.85
N LYS A 104 -15.11 -37.23 -12.45
CA LYS A 104 -16.23 -38.06 -12.94
C LYS A 104 -16.42 -38.02 -14.46
N GLY A 105 -15.59 -37.27 -15.18
CA GLY A 105 -15.74 -37.07 -16.62
C GLY A 105 -17.07 -36.41 -16.97
N ASP A 106 -17.69 -36.86 -18.06
CA ASP A 106 -18.94 -36.27 -18.58
C ASP A 106 -20.16 -36.56 -17.70
N GLU A 107 -20.08 -37.51 -16.76
CA GLU A 107 -21.12 -37.73 -15.74
C GLU A 107 -21.25 -36.54 -14.77
N ALA A 108 -20.22 -35.69 -14.68
CA ALA A 108 -20.24 -34.46 -13.88
C ALA A 108 -21.12 -33.36 -14.49
N LYS A 109 -21.57 -33.51 -15.73
CA LYS A 109 -22.35 -32.49 -16.45
C LYS A 109 -23.67 -32.21 -15.73
N PRO A 110 -23.95 -30.95 -15.35
CA PRO A 110 -25.27 -30.58 -14.85
C PRO A 110 -26.38 -30.92 -15.85
N LYS A 111 -27.51 -31.43 -15.35
CA LYS A 111 -28.63 -31.89 -16.19
C LYS A 111 -29.20 -30.78 -17.09
N TRP A 112 -29.16 -29.53 -16.62
CA TRP A 112 -29.70 -28.37 -17.31
C TRP A 112 -28.73 -27.75 -18.33
N ILE A 113 -27.45 -28.14 -18.35
CA ILE A 113 -26.49 -27.66 -19.35
C ILE A 113 -26.64 -28.45 -20.65
N ASP A 114 -26.75 -27.72 -21.74
CA ASP A 114 -26.75 -28.25 -23.10
C ASP A 114 -25.47 -29.07 -23.38
N PRO A 115 -25.57 -30.28 -23.95
CA PRO A 115 -24.40 -31.12 -24.25
C PRO A 115 -23.32 -30.44 -25.11
N ASP A 116 -23.70 -29.60 -26.08
CA ASP A 116 -22.76 -28.91 -26.95
C ASP A 116 -22.03 -27.79 -26.21
N VAL A 117 -22.72 -27.09 -25.31
CA VAL A 117 -22.10 -26.09 -24.43
C VAL A 117 -21.11 -26.75 -23.47
N TRP A 118 -21.48 -27.89 -22.88
CA TRP A 118 -20.58 -28.67 -22.03
C TRP A 118 -19.34 -29.14 -22.79
N LYS A 119 -19.52 -29.67 -24.00
CA LYS A 119 -18.42 -30.09 -24.87
C LYS A 119 -17.46 -28.92 -25.17
N GLY A 120 -18.00 -27.72 -25.41
CA GLY A 120 -17.19 -26.51 -25.57
C GLY A 120 -16.37 -26.14 -24.33
N LEU A 121 -16.95 -26.26 -23.12
CA LEU A 121 -16.23 -26.06 -21.87
C LEU A 121 -15.10 -27.09 -21.68
N VAL A 122 -15.39 -28.36 -21.95
CA VAL A 122 -14.41 -29.46 -21.85
C VAL A 122 -13.24 -29.25 -22.81
N GLN A 123 -13.52 -28.87 -24.07
CA GLN A 123 -12.48 -28.54 -25.05
C GLN A 123 -11.57 -27.41 -24.56
N PHE A 124 -12.15 -26.36 -23.97
CA PHE A 124 -11.37 -25.27 -23.38
C PHE A 124 -10.52 -25.75 -22.20
N TRP A 125 -11.06 -26.58 -21.31
CA TRP A 125 -10.30 -27.11 -20.17
C TRP A 125 -9.17 -28.06 -20.56
N GLN A 126 -9.29 -28.73 -21.70
CA GLN A 126 -8.27 -29.61 -22.25
C GLN A 126 -7.15 -28.89 -23.02
N ASP A 127 -7.26 -27.56 -23.25
CA ASP A 127 -6.23 -26.81 -23.97
C ASP A 127 -4.86 -26.90 -23.24
N PRO A 128 -3.84 -27.52 -23.85
CA PRO A 128 -2.51 -27.65 -23.25
C PRO A 128 -1.85 -26.31 -22.92
N LYS A 129 -2.17 -25.25 -23.67
CA LYS A 129 -1.63 -23.90 -23.40
C LYS A 129 -2.13 -23.37 -22.07
N LEU A 130 -3.40 -23.59 -21.76
CA LEU A 130 -4.03 -23.13 -20.53
C LEU A 130 -3.59 -23.97 -19.34
N GLU A 131 -3.46 -25.29 -19.51
CA GLU A 131 -2.94 -26.15 -18.45
C GLU A 131 -1.49 -25.78 -18.14
N LYS A 132 -0.64 -25.55 -19.15
CA LYS A 132 0.74 -25.06 -18.95
C LYS A 132 0.78 -23.71 -18.21
N LYS A 133 -0.10 -22.77 -18.59
CA LYS A 133 -0.20 -21.46 -17.91
C LYS A 133 -0.62 -21.61 -16.45
N SER A 134 -1.62 -22.46 -16.19
CA SER A 134 -2.12 -22.76 -14.84
C SER A 134 -1.04 -23.42 -13.98
N THR A 135 -0.39 -24.47 -14.49
CA THR A 135 0.70 -25.17 -13.80
C THR A 135 1.89 -24.25 -13.53
N ASN A 136 2.29 -23.41 -14.49
CA ASN A 136 3.34 -22.42 -14.26
C ASN A 136 2.94 -21.41 -13.16
N SER A 137 1.70 -20.92 -13.17
CA SER A 137 1.20 -20.04 -12.10
C SER A 137 1.17 -20.75 -10.74
N LYS A 138 0.79 -22.03 -10.69
CA LYS A 138 0.80 -22.83 -9.48
C LYS A 138 2.23 -23.01 -8.97
N ASN A 139 3.14 -23.42 -9.85
CA ASN A 139 4.54 -23.59 -9.52
C ASN A 139 5.13 -22.27 -9.04
N ALA A 140 4.87 -21.13 -9.68
CA ALA A 140 5.37 -19.84 -9.21
C ALA A 140 4.98 -19.49 -7.75
N ARG A 141 3.85 -20.00 -7.25
CA ARG A 141 3.35 -19.75 -5.89
C ARG A 141 3.68 -20.87 -4.88
N TYR A 142 3.79 -22.10 -5.37
CA TYR A 142 3.87 -23.32 -4.55
C TYR A 142 5.04 -24.21 -4.96
N HIS A 143 6.09 -23.64 -5.55
CA HIS A 143 7.28 -24.39 -5.96
C HIS A 143 7.97 -24.95 -4.70
N ASP A 144 7.98 -26.27 -4.57
CA ASP A 144 8.74 -26.98 -3.53
C ASP A 144 9.37 -28.25 -4.12
N PRO A 145 10.45 -28.10 -4.89
CA PRO A 145 11.11 -29.24 -5.55
C PRO A 145 11.93 -30.09 -4.59
N GLU A 146 12.35 -29.52 -3.45
CA GLU A 146 13.25 -30.16 -2.49
C GLU A 146 12.50 -30.70 -1.26
N GLY A 147 11.17 -30.52 -1.18
CA GLY A 147 10.38 -30.87 0.00
C GLY A 147 10.72 -30.05 1.24
N LYS A 148 11.38 -28.90 1.05
CA LYS A 148 11.82 -28.00 2.13
C LYS A 148 10.75 -26.98 2.50
N GLY A 149 9.55 -27.11 1.94
CA GLY A 149 8.46 -26.19 2.14
C GLY A 149 8.47 -25.04 1.13
N ILE A 150 7.29 -24.45 0.96
CA ILE A 150 7.09 -23.31 0.07
C ILE A 150 7.83 -22.12 0.65
N TYR A 151 8.73 -21.54 -0.16
CA TYR A 151 9.48 -20.35 0.24
C TYR A 151 8.56 -19.20 0.62
N LYS A 152 8.66 -18.72 1.88
CA LYS A 152 7.82 -17.65 2.43
C LYS A 152 8.62 -16.82 3.43
N HIS A 153 8.27 -15.55 3.55
CA HIS A 153 8.79 -14.66 4.60
C HIS A 153 7.65 -14.12 5.48
N CYS A 154 7.93 -13.87 6.76
CA CYS A 154 7.03 -13.26 7.75
C CYS A 154 7.10 -11.72 7.78
N SER A 155 7.71 -11.09 6.76
CA SER A 155 7.97 -9.65 6.79
C SER A 155 6.71 -8.75 6.76
N GLY A 156 5.55 -9.29 6.40
CA GLY A 156 4.29 -8.55 6.36
C GLY A 156 4.38 -7.32 5.44
N GLN A 157 3.82 -6.19 5.90
CA GLN A 157 3.86 -4.91 5.18
C GLN A 157 5.18 -4.15 5.35
N THR A 158 6.05 -4.55 6.28
CA THR A 158 7.32 -3.85 6.52
C THR A 158 8.37 -4.37 5.55
N SER A 159 8.92 -3.49 4.71
CA SER A 159 9.98 -3.89 3.77
C SER A 159 11.28 -4.26 4.50
N TYR A 160 12.13 -5.06 3.85
CA TYR A 160 13.42 -5.47 4.42
C TYR A 160 14.29 -4.25 4.71
N LYS A 161 14.27 -3.26 3.82
CA LYS A 161 14.96 -1.98 4.00
C LYS A 161 14.48 -1.22 5.22
N ALA A 162 13.16 -1.15 5.46
CA ALA A 162 12.62 -0.49 6.64
C ALA A 162 13.02 -1.20 7.94
N ARG A 163 13.10 -2.54 7.93
CA ARG A 163 13.59 -3.33 9.08
C ARG A 163 15.05 -3.05 9.39
N VAL A 164 15.90 -3.15 8.37
CA VAL A 164 17.32 -2.81 8.48
C VAL A 164 17.48 -1.38 8.99
N ARG A 165 16.78 -0.39 8.42
CA ARG A 165 16.91 1.01 8.85
C ARG A 165 16.58 1.19 10.33
N LYS A 166 15.48 0.60 10.81
CA LYS A 166 15.10 0.64 12.23
C LYS A 166 16.12 -0.02 13.13
N ARG A 167 16.80 -1.08 12.65
CA ARG A 167 17.88 -1.76 13.37
C ARG A 167 19.12 -0.88 13.42
N CYS A 168 19.57 -0.35 12.28
CA CYS A 168 20.68 0.59 12.18
C CYS A 168 20.49 1.82 13.09
N GLU A 169 19.28 2.38 13.15
CA GLU A 169 18.94 3.49 14.06
C GLU A 169 19.08 3.12 15.55
N LYS A 170 18.91 1.84 15.92
CA LYS A 170 19.03 1.36 17.31
C LYS A 170 20.46 0.97 17.68
N THR A 171 21.16 0.27 16.79
CA THR A 171 22.51 -0.27 17.05
C THR A 171 23.60 0.76 16.73
N GLY A 172 23.30 1.76 15.90
CA GLY A 172 24.29 2.71 15.37
C GLY A 172 25.11 2.17 14.21
N GLU A 173 24.88 0.91 13.80
CA GLU A 173 25.56 0.27 12.68
C GLU A 173 24.97 0.72 11.34
N THR A 174 25.83 1.06 10.39
CA THR A 174 25.41 1.49 9.04
C THR A 174 25.24 0.34 8.05
N THR A 175 25.80 -0.83 8.37
CA THR A 175 25.82 -1.99 7.47
C THR A 175 24.72 -2.97 7.86
N PRO A 176 23.87 -3.44 6.93
CA PRO A 176 22.87 -4.45 7.23
C PRO A 176 23.51 -5.80 7.56
N ASP A 177 23.18 -6.41 8.70
CA ASP A 177 23.50 -7.82 8.96
C ASP A 177 22.50 -8.75 8.23
N PHE A 178 23.00 -9.57 7.32
CA PHE A 178 22.18 -10.47 6.50
C PHE A 178 21.65 -11.67 7.29
N LEU A 179 22.40 -12.18 8.26
CA LEU A 179 21.98 -13.34 9.06
C LEU A 179 20.84 -12.94 9.97
N GLU A 180 20.96 -11.79 10.64
CA GLU A 180 19.91 -11.27 11.50
C GLU A 180 18.66 -10.88 10.72
N LEU A 181 18.82 -10.32 9.51
CA LEU A 181 17.70 -10.05 8.62
C LEU A 181 16.99 -11.34 8.20
N LEU A 182 17.74 -12.39 7.86
CA LEU A 182 17.18 -13.70 7.52
C LEU A 182 16.36 -14.23 8.71
N ASP A 183 16.91 -14.16 9.92
CA ASP A 183 16.27 -14.59 11.15
C ASP A 183 14.95 -13.86 11.40
N GLU A 184 14.96 -12.52 11.37
CA GLU A 184 13.76 -11.71 11.56
C GLU A 184 12.66 -11.98 10.51
N THR A 185 13.07 -12.27 9.27
CA THR A 185 12.13 -12.36 8.15
C THR A 185 11.65 -13.78 7.89
N HIS A 186 12.36 -14.81 8.37
CA HIS A 186 12.02 -16.21 8.10
C HIS A 186 11.83 -17.07 9.37
N ARG A 187 11.95 -16.48 10.56
CA ARG A 187 11.57 -17.10 11.83
C ARG A 187 10.19 -16.61 12.29
N LYS A 188 9.41 -17.51 12.86
CA LYS A 188 8.11 -17.22 13.49
C LYS A 188 8.32 -16.81 14.95
N ALA A 189 7.25 -16.30 15.57
CA ALA A 189 7.26 -15.94 17.00
C ALA A 189 7.48 -17.15 17.94
N ASP A 190 7.17 -18.37 17.48
CA ASP A 190 7.44 -19.62 18.20
C ASP A 190 8.92 -20.09 18.10
N GLY A 191 9.76 -19.34 17.39
CA GLY A 191 11.17 -19.65 17.18
C GLY A 191 11.45 -20.60 16.02
N THR A 192 10.42 -21.17 15.38
CA THR A 192 10.56 -22.08 14.23
C THR A 192 10.74 -21.33 12.92
N PHE A 193 11.46 -21.93 11.97
CA PHE A 193 11.59 -21.40 10.61
C PHE A 193 10.33 -21.67 9.77
N ILE A 194 10.02 -20.77 8.85
CA ILE A 194 8.85 -20.88 7.96
C ILE A 194 9.11 -21.90 6.84
N ASP A 195 10.34 -21.99 6.38
CA ASP A 195 10.77 -22.94 5.36
C ASP A 195 12.16 -23.51 5.68
N GLY A 196 12.39 -24.76 5.27
CA GLY A 196 13.61 -25.50 5.57
C GLY A 196 14.85 -24.96 4.86
N LYS A 197 14.69 -24.16 3.80
CA LYS A 197 15.82 -23.53 3.11
C LYS A 197 16.39 -22.38 3.93
N SER A 198 15.54 -21.55 4.51
CA SER A 198 15.97 -20.50 5.44
C SER A 198 16.64 -21.09 6.68
N GLU A 199 16.11 -22.20 7.22
CA GLU A 199 16.70 -22.91 8.35
C GLU A 199 18.08 -23.48 8.03
N GLU A 200 18.23 -24.13 6.87
CA GLU A 200 19.50 -24.69 6.41
C GLU A 200 20.57 -23.61 6.22
N ILE A 201 20.22 -22.49 5.58
CA ILE A 201 21.13 -21.35 5.39
C ILE A 201 21.51 -20.77 6.74
N TYR A 202 20.55 -20.54 7.64
CA TYR A 202 20.82 -20.02 8.97
C TYR A 202 21.80 -20.90 9.74
N LYS A 203 21.57 -22.23 9.75
CA LYS A 203 22.46 -23.20 10.42
C LYS A 203 23.87 -23.18 9.82
N GLN A 204 23.99 -23.25 8.49
CA GLN A 204 25.30 -23.28 7.83
C GLN A 204 26.08 -21.96 8.04
N VAL A 205 25.42 -20.81 7.94
CA VAL A 205 26.08 -19.51 8.17
C VAL A 205 26.50 -19.37 9.63
N THR A 206 25.63 -19.73 10.57
CA THR A 206 25.95 -19.67 12.01
C THR A 206 27.14 -20.56 12.34
N SER A 207 27.16 -21.81 11.87
CA SER A 207 28.29 -22.72 12.11
C SER A 207 29.62 -22.20 11.52
N ARG A 208 29.61 -21.57 10.34
CA ARG A 208 30.84 -20.96 9.78
C ARG A 208 31.31 -19.73 10.55
N ILE A 209 30.38 -18.91 11.04
CA ILE A 209 30.70 -17.77 11.91
C ILE A 209 31.37 -18.27 13.20
N GLU A 210 30.80 -19.29 13.84
CA GLU A 210 31.35 -19.90 15.06
C GLU A 210 32.75 -20.51 14.84
N GLU A 211 32.97 -21.18 13.71
CA GLU A 211 34.26 -21.74 13.31
C GLU A 211 35.31 -20.62 13.12
N GLU A 212 34.98 -19.57 12.36
CA GLU A 212 35.89 -18.43 12.14
C GLU A 212 36.18 -17.64 13.44
N GLU A 213 35.19 -17.45 14.32
CA GLU A 213 35.38 -16.84 15.64
C GLU A 213 36.34 -17.67 16.52
N SER A 214 36.18 -19.00 16.50
CA SER A 214 37.04 -19.93 17.25
C SER A 214 38.49 -19.93 16.76
N HIS A 215 38.71 -19.81 15.45
CA HIS A 215 40.05 -19.68 14.87
C HIS A 215 40.75 -18.38 15.31
N MET A 216 39.99 -17.27 15.45
CA MET A 216 40.53 -15.99 15.88
C MET A 216 40.91 -15.96 17.37
N CYS A 217 40.16 -16.63 18.24
CA CYS A 217 40.48 -16.71 19.67
C CYS A 217 41.75 -17.52 19.99
N SER A 218 42.26 -18.32 19.06
CA SER A 218 43.41 -19.20 19.29
C SER A 218 44.78 -18.52 19.04
N LEU A 219 44.80 -17.28 18.53
CA LEU A 219 46.04 -16.62 18.09
C LEU A 219 46.55 -15.44 18.96
N ASP A 220 45.75 -14.82 19.83
CA ASP A 220 46.18 -13.59 20.54
C ASP A 220 46.07 -13.60 22.09
N ASN A 221 47.12 -13.03 22.68
CA ASN A 221 47.49 -12.78 24.09
C ASN A 221 46.40 -12.03 24.91
N PRO A 222 46.34 -12.15 26.27
CA PRO A 222 45.22 -11.69 27.08
C PRO A 222 45.34 -10.21 27.46
N GLU A 223 45.15 -9.29 26.51
CA GLU A 223 44.95 -7.88 26.85
C GLU A 223 44.22 -7.11 25.73
N SER A 224 42.94 -7.40 25.53
CA SER A 224 42.06 -6.48 24.80
C SER A 224 40.62 -6.59 25.31
N THR A 225 40.19 -5.54 26.01
CA THR A 225 38.82 -5.35 26.46
C THR A 225 38.05 -4.64 25.35
N GLY A 226 37.13 -5.36 24.68
CA GLY A 226 36.11 -4.73 23.83
C GLY A 226 35.56 -5.61 22.69
N SER A 227 34.47 -6.33 22.95
CA SER A 227 33.54 -6.96 21.98
C SER A 227 34.09 -8.11 21.11
N GLY A 228 34.19 -9.31 21.68
CA GLY A 228 34.59 -10.54 20.98
C GLY A 228 33.50 -11.12 20.07
N GLY A 229 33.43 -10.67 18.82
CA GLY A 229 32.63 -11.28 17.75
C GLY A 229 33.07 -10.80 16.37
N LEU A 230 32.77 -11.57 15.31
CA LEU A 230 33.10 -11.19 13.94
C LEU A 230 32.39 -9.89 13.53
N PHE A 231 33.10 -9.04 12.78
CA PHE A 231 32.53 -7.81 12.21
C PHE A 231 31.40 -8.14 11.22
N VAL A 232 30.36 -7.31 11.15
CA VAL A 232 29.17 -7.52 10.29
C VAL A 232 29.55 -7.77 8.82
N HIS A 233 30.61 -7.12 8.31
CA HIS A 233 31.11 -7.37 6.96
C HIS A 233 31.63 -8.81 6.77
N ALA A 234 32.35 -9.36 7.74
CA ALA A 234 32.83 -10.75 7.69
C ALA A 234 31.66 -11.73 7.72
N LYS A 235 30.68 -11.50 8.62
CA LYS A 235 29.42 -12.28 8.67
C LYS A 235 28.67 -12.24 7.33
N ASN A 236 28.54 -11.05 6.73
CA ASN A 236 27.90 -10.89 5.43
C ASN A 236 28.66 -11.58 4.30
N LYS A 237 29.99 -11.61 4.36
CA LYS A 237 30.81 -12.35 3.39
C LYS A 237 30.52 -13.85 3.47
N ILE A 238 30.55 -14.42 4.68
CA ILE A 238 30.18 -15.83 4.93
C ILE A 238 28.77 -16.11 4.42
N PHE A 239 27.81 -15.25 4.77
CA PHE A 239 26.42 -15.39 4.30
C PHE A 239 26.34 -15.43 2.77
N THR A 240 27.11 -14.57 2.11
CA THR A 240 27.13 -14.42 0.65
C THR A 240 27.74 -15.63 -0.06
N GLU A 241 28.62 -16.38 0.61
CA GLU A 241 29.22 -17.63 0.12
C GLU A 241 28.30 -18.85 0.34
N VAL A 242 27.51 -18.86 1.41
CA VAL A 242 26.58 -19.97 1.75
C VAL A 242 25.25 -19.83 1.03
N ALA A 243 24.68 -18.61 0.99
CA ALA A 243 23.33 -18.40 0.49
C ALA A 243 23.26 -18.51 -1.04
N PRO A 244 22.29 -19.28 -1.58
CA PRO A 244 22.19 -19.51 -3.01
C PRO A 244 21.81 -18.24 -3.77
N ARG A 245 22.38 -18.10 -4.96
CA ARG A 245 22.13 -16.97 -5.86
C ARG A 245 21.23 -17.39 -7.02
N LYS A 246 20.22 -16.57 -7.31
CA LYS A 246 19.36 -16.74 -8.49
C LYS A 246 19.20 -15.39 -9.19
N LYS A 247 19.63 -15.31 -10.45
CA LYS A 247 19.69 -14.05 -11.23
C LYS A 247 20.39 -12.94 -10.43
N GLU A 248 21.58 -13.24 -9.92
CA GLU A 248 22.43 -12.35 -9.10
C GLU A 248 21.86 -11.93 -7.74
N ARG A 249 20.65 -12.36 -7.38
CA ARG A 249 20.05 -12.07 -6.07
C ARG A 249 20.37 -13.15 -5.06
N ILE A 250 20.87 -12.74 -3.90
CA ILE A 250 21.12 -13.58 -2.73
C ILE A 250 19.79 -13.83 -2.04
N TYR A 251 19.51 -15.10 -1.75
CA TYR A 251 18.33 -15.50 -1.00
C TYR A 251 18.29 -14.84 0.39
N GLY A 252 17.09 -14.44 0.85
CA GLY A 252 16.89 -13.90 2.20
C GLY A 252 17.29 -12.44 2.42
N VAL A 253 18.02 -11.81 1.49
CA VAL A 253 18.56 -10.45 1.65
C VAL A 253 17.77 -9.39 0.87
N GLY A 254 17.09 -9.79 -0.21
CA GLY A 254 16.38 -8.85 -1.07
C GLY A 254 17.33 -7.93 -1.85
N SER A 255 17.01 -6.64 -1.96
CA SER A 255 17.86 -5.66 -2.65
C SER A 255 19.01 -5.13 -1.79
N LEU A 256 19.08 -5.49 -0.51
CA LEU A 256 20.07 -4.96 0.44
C LEU A 256 21.51 -5.41 0.14
N GLN A 257 21.68 -6.45 -0.68
CA GLN A 257 22.98 -6.89 -1.16
C GLN A 257 23.78 -5.75 -1.83
N PHE A 258 23.10 -4.85 -2.55
CA PHE A 258 23.75 -3.73 -3.24
C PHE A 258 24.08 -2.58 -2.27
N GLU A 259 23.27 -2.40 -1.23
CA GLU A 259 23.49 -1.38 -0.20
C GLU A 259 24.66 -1.76 0.71
N ALA A 260 24.83 -3.04 1.05
CA ALA A 260 25.98 -3.52 1.81
C ALA A 260 27.31 -3.38 1.02
N SER A 261 27.29 -3.64 -0.29
CA SER A 261 28.43 -3.39 -1.17
C SER A 261 28.73 -1.89 -1.26
N SER A 262 27.70 -1.05 -1.32
CA SER A 262 27.86 0.41 -1.34
C SER A 262 28.17 0.99 0.04
N ALA A 263 27.96 0.30 1.16
CA ALA A 263 28.33 0.82 2.48
C ALA A 263 29.87 0.96 2.64
N HIS A 264 30.65 0.27 1.82
CA HIS A 264 32.11 0.47 1.67
C HIS A 264 32.46 1.67 0.80
N SER A 265 31.48 2.17 0.05
CA SER A 265 31.50 3.43 -0.69
C SER A 265 30.47 4.33 -0.03
N GLY A 266 30.72 4.74 1.23
CA GLY A 266 29.86 5.70 1.93
C GLY A 266 29.49 6.86 0.99
N PRO A 267 28.36 7.58 1.22
CA PRO A 267 28.01 8.71 0.38
C PRO A 267 29.27 9.53 0.19
N THR A 268 29.76 9.61 -1.05
CA THR A 268 30.74 10.63 -1.38
C THR A 268 29.95 11.91 -1.25
N LEU A 269 29.83 12.42 -0.03
CA LEU A 269 29.75 13.84 0.17
C LEU A 269 30.88 14.37 -0.71
N PRO A 270 30.60 15.25 -1.68
CA PRO A 270 31.67 16.01 -2.28
C PRO A 270 32.46 16.50 -1.09
N SER A 271 33.73 16.13 -1.01
CA SER A 271 34.63 16.73 -0.04
C SER A 271 34.70 18.19 -0.47
N ASP A 272 33.72 18.99 -0.07
CA ASP A 272 33.76 20.42 -0.15
C ASP A 272 34.95 20.76 0.72
N ASP A 273 36.07 21.06 0.03
CA ASP A 273 37.33 21.49 0.61
C ASP A 273 37.02 22.43 1.81
N PRO A 274 37.61 22.23 3.00
CA PRO A 274 37.39 23.12 4.13
C PRO A 274 37.56 24.62 3.78
N VAL A 275 38.35 24.93 2.74
CA VAL A 275 38.48 26.27 2.16
C VAL A 275 37.19 26.74 1.46
N ILE A 276 36.52 25.89 0.70
CA ILE A 276 35.24 26.21 0.04
C ILE A 276 34.13 26.41 1.08
N LEU A 277 34.12 25.58 2.13
CA LEU A 277 33.10 25.66 3.18
C LEU A 277 33.25 26.92 4.02
N SER A 278 34.49 27.29 4.38
CA SER A 278 34.78 28.57 5.04
C SER A 278 34.46 29.79 4.17
N GLN A 279 34.71 29.71 2.86
CA GLN A 279 34.36 30.79 1.93
C GLN A 279 32.84 30.97 1.77
N LYS A 280 32.08 29.86 1.70
CA LYS A 280 30.61 29.90 1.68
C LYS A 280 30.04 30.48 2.98
N LEU A 281 30.62 30.11 4.12
CA LEU A 281 30.21 30.61 5.43
C LEU A 281 30.48 32.12 5.54
N ALA A 282 31.67 32.58 5.16
CA ALA A 282 32.01 34.01 5.14
C ALA A 282 31.11 34.81 4.19
N ALA A 283 30.76 34.26 3.02
CA ALA A 283 29.84 34.91 2.09
C ALA A 283 28.41 35.01 2.64
N ALA A 284 27.94 33.98 3.34
CA ALA A 284 26.64 33.99 4.00
C ALA A 284 26.60 35.01 5.15
N GLU A 285 27.66 35.09 5.97
CA GLU A 285 27.79 36.08 7.04
C GLU A 285 27.80 37.51 6.48
N ALA A 286 28.54 37.78 5.40
CA ALA A 286 28.54 39.09 4.75
C ALA A 286 27.16 39.48 4.20
N CYS A 287 26.41 38.51 3.65
CA CYS A 287 25.04 38.74 3.19
C CYS A 287 24.10 39.12 4.34
N ILE A 288 24.22 38.43 5.48
CA ILE A 288 23.43 38.74 6.68
C ILE A 288 23.77 40.13 7.21
N GLN A 289 25.05 40.48 7.30
CA GLN A 289 25.48 41.81 7.76
C GLN A 289 24.93 42.93 6.86
N SER A 290 25.00 42.77 5.54
CA SER A 290 24.42 43.71 4.59
C SER A 290 22.89 43.85 4.75
N GLN A 291 22.19 42.77 5.07
CA GLN A 291 20.75 42.85 5.35
C GLN A 291 20.46 43.60 6.65
N VAL A 292 21.26 43.39 7.70
CA VAL A 292 21.12 44.11 8.98
C VAL A 292 21.37 45.61 8.77
N GLU A 293 22.39 46.00 8.02
CA GLU A 293 22.65 47.42 7.71
C GLU A 293 21.48 48.06 6.94
N ARG A 294 20.91 47.34 5.96
CA ARG A 294 19.71 47.84 5.26
C ARG A 294 18.53 48.01 6.21
N ILE A 295 18.29 47.05 7.10
CA ILE A 295 17.20 47.14 8.09
C ILE A 295 17.42 48.34 9.00
N ASN A 296 18.63 48.52 9.52
CA ASN A 296 18.98 49.67 10.36
C ASN A 296 18.86 51.00 9.61
N SER A 297 19.12 51.03 8.30
CA SER A 297 18.92 52.25 7.49
C SER A 297 17.46 52.68 7.40
N PHE A 298 16.51 51.72 7.52
CA PHE A 298 15.08 52.02 7.55
C PHE A 298 14.62 52.51 8.93
N ASP A 299 15.37 52.29 10.02
CA ASP A 299 15.00 52.79 11.34
C ASP A 299 14.93 54.32 11.37
N ILE A 300 15.84 55.01 10.67
CA ILE A 300 15.83 56.46 10.54
C ILE A 300 14.54 56.95 9.85
N LEU A 301 14.07 56.20 8.84
CA LEU A 301 12.82 56.51 8.15
C LEU A 301 11.61 56.26 9.06
N PHE A 302 11.65 55.21 9.88
CA PHE A 302 10.60 54.93 10.86
C PHE A 302 10.55 55.97 11.97
N ASP A 303 11.70 56.49 12.43
CA ASP A 303 11.76 57.56 13.43
C ASP A 303 11.18 58.87 12.89
N TYR A 304 11.51 59.22 11.64
CA TYR A 304 10.91 60.38 10.97
C TYR A 304 9.39 60.20 10.77
N LEU A 305 8.96 59.00 10.37
CA LEU A 305 7.53 58.71 10.18
C LEU A 305 6.77 58.75 11.51
N ALA A 306 7.37 58.26 12.59
CA ALA A 306 6.78 58.31 13.93
C ALA A 306 6.61 59.75 14.45
N ASP A 307 7.48 60.68 14.05
CA ASP A 307 7.36 62.12 14.36
C ASP A 307 6.21 62.79 13.58
N LYS A 308 5.99 62.40 12.32
CA LYS A 308 4.98 63.05 11.44
C LYS A 308 3.59 62.41 11.49
N ASP A 309 3.51 61.09 11.69
CA ASP A 309 2.26 60.35 11.81
C ASP A 309 2.42 59.14 12.76
N PRO A 310 2.22 59.34 14.07
CA PRO A 310 2.39 58.29 15.06
C PRO A 310 1.35 57.16 14.93
N ALA A 311 0.17 57.44 14.37
CA ALA A 311 -0.88 56.44 14.18
C ALA A 311 -0.50 55.45 13.07
N LEU A 312 0.02 55.96 11.95
CA LEU A 312 0.49 55.13 10.85
C LEU A 312 1.74 54.31 11.23
N ALA A 313 2.68 54.92 11.96
CA ALA A 313 3.87 54.22 12.47
C ALA A 313 3.51 53.04 13.39
N ALA A 314 2.49 53.19 14.25
CA ALA A 314 2.00 52.13 15.13
C ALA A 314 1.36 50.96 14.37
N ILE A 315 0.65 51.23 13.27
CA ILE A 315 0.05 50.20 12.41
C ILE A 315 1.14 49.38 11.72
N LEU A 316 2.16 50.04 11.16
CA LEU A 316 3.25 49.38 10.45
C LEU A 316 4.11 48.51 11.38
N ARG A 317 4.36 48.96 12.63
CA ARG A 317 5.05 48.13 13.64
C ARG A 317 4.23 46.93 14.09
N ARG A 318 2.90 47.00 14.07
CA ARG A 318 2.02 45.87 14.44
C ARG A 318 1.96 44.81 13.34
N GLY A 319 2.02 45.21 12.07
CA GLY A 319 1.96 44.29 10.93
C GLY A 319 3.22 43.41 10.76
N SER A 320 4.39 43.87 11.21
CA SER A 320 5.66 43.13 11.09
C SER A 320 5.85 42.02 12.13
N SER A 321 5.07 41.97 13.22
CA SER A 321 5.17 40.90 14.24
C SER A 321 4.30 39.66 13.95
N THR A 322 3.44 39.65 12.93
CA THR A 322 2.51 38.54 12.67
C THR A 322 2.99 37.48 11.66
N GLN A 323 4.24 37.50 11.21
CA GLN A 323 4.82 36.44 10.37
C GLN A 323 6.15 35.88 10.94
N THR A 324 6.07 35.29 12.13
CA THR A 324 7.04 34.28 12.57
C THR A 324 6.28 33.18 13.31
N GLY A 325 5.65 32.29 12.54
CA GLY A 325 5.06 31.06 13.09
C GLY A 325 6.16 30.16 13.62
N GLN A 326 6.26 30.06 14.95
CA GLN A 326 7.06 29.07 15.66
C GLN A 326 6.53 27.67 15.38
N ALA A 327 7.33 26.84 14.71
CA ALA A 327 7.30 25.40 14.88
C ALA A 327 8.44 25.01 15.82
N ASN A 328 8.12 24.70 17.08
CA ASN A 328 8.78 23.61 17.81
C ASN A 328 8.04 23.27 19.10
N ALA A 329 7.69 22.00 19.20
CA ALA A 329 7.12 21.36 20.38
C ALA A 329 8.22 21.00 21.40
N ASN A 330 7.94 21.17 22.69
CA ASN A 330 8.19 20.15 23.73
C ASN A 330 7.79 20.65 25.14
N ALA A 331 7.28 19.69 25.96
CA ALA A 331 7.10 19.68 27.42
C ALA A 331 5.65 19.91 27.97
N PRO A 332 5.24 19.24 29.09
CA PRO A 332 4.04 18.40 29.21
C PRO A 332 2.88 19.05 30.01
N PRO A 333 1.66 18.43 30.06
CA PRO A 333 0.48 19.10 30.59
C PRO A 333 0.41 18.95 32.12
N VAL A 334 0.27 20.08 32.82
CA VAL A 334 -0.30 20.11 34.17
C VAL A 334 -1.71 20.66 34.04
N ALA A 335 -2.66 19.83 34.45
CA ALA A 335 -4.08 20.13 34.45
C ALA A 335 -4.44 21.12 35.55
N THR A 336 -5.18 22.18 35.19
CA THR A 336 -6.21 22.74 36.05
C THR A 336 -7.26 23.45 35.19
N ALA A 337 -8.49 22.94 35.23
CA ALA A 337 -9.68 23.69 34.83
C ALA A 337 -9.89 24.89 35.79
N PRO A 338 -10.68 25.90 35.41
CA PRO A 338 -12.11 25.76 35.65
C PRO A 338 -13.02 26.22 34.50
N GLU A 339 -14.23 25.72 34.67
CA GLU A 339 -15.50 25.86 33.98
C GLU A 339 -16.04 27.30 33.73
N GLN A 340 -16.95 27.33 32.75
CA GLN A 340 -18.13 28.20 32.57
C GLN A 340 -17.93 29.60 31.96
N GLN A 341 -18.50 29.85 30.76
CA GLN A 341 -19.93 30.16 30.60
C GLN A 341 -20.40 30.13 29.13
N VAL A 342 -21.66 29.73 28.98
CA VAL A 342 -22.48 29.63 27.77
C VAL A 342 -23.09 30.99 27.43
N ALA A 343 -23.11 31.37 26.15
CA ALA A 343 -24.20 32.17 25.57
C ALA A 343 -24.21 32.03 24.05
N ASN A 344 -25.28 31.43 23.55
CA ASN A 344 -25.68 31.39 22.14
C ASN A 344 -26.28 32.75 21.75
N GLU A 345 -26.07 33.21 20.51
CA GLU A 345 -27.17 33.67 19.66
C GLU A 345 -26.75 33.82 18.19
N GLU A 346 -27.76 33.86 17.35
CA GLU A 346 -27.86 33.28 16.02
C GLU A 346 -28.04 34.38 14.96
N THR A 347 -27.80 34.02 13.70
CA THR A 347 -28.45 34.57 12.47
C THR A 347 -27.66 35.54 11.57
N ALA A 348 -27.74 35.22 10.26
CA ALA A 348 -27.78 36.08 9.06
C ALA A 348 -26.65 35.92 8.01
N VAL A 349 -26.69 34.78 7.33
CA VAL A 349 -26.78 34.59 5.85
C VAL A 349 -26.59 35.80 4.91
N ALA A 350 -25.62 35.64 4.00
CA ALA A 350 -25.53 36.00 2.57
C ALA A 350 -25.69 37.45 2.05
N ALA A 351 -24.65 37.90 1.32
CA ALA A 351 -24.65 38.86 0.20
C ALA A 351 -23.16 39.11 -0.16
N LEU A 352 -22.62 39.06 -1.38
CA LEU A 352 -23.15 39.23 -2.73
C LEU A 352 -22.14 38.63 -3.73
N ALA A 353 -22.64 37.90 -4.72
CA ALA A 353 -21.95 37.65 -5.98
C ALA A 353 -22.73 38.35 -7.11
N ASN A 354 -21.95 38.93 -8.04
CA ASN A 354 -22.28 39.29 -9.42
C ASN A 354 -23.00 40.62 -9.69
N LEU A 355 -22.26 41.53 -10.35
CA LEU A 355 -22.75 42.11 -11.60
C LEU A 355 -21.61 42.24 -12.61
N ALA A 356 -21.91 41.74 -13.80
CA ALA A 356 -21.04 41.52 -14.94
C ALA A 356 -20.93 42.77 -15.84
N ILE A 357 -20.32 42.55 -17.01
CA ILE A 357 -20.24 43.38 -18.23
C ILE A 357 -18.94 44.21 -18.26
N GLY A 358 -18.03 44.08 -19.23
CA GLY A 358 -18.03 43.37 -20.50
C GLY A 358 -16.83 43.87 -21.33
N SER A 359 -16.68 43.29 -22.53
CA SER A 359 -15.85 43.79 -23.63
C SER A 359 -14.33 43.50 -23.60
N SER A 360 -13.96 42.39 -24.23
CA SER A 360 -12.80 42.33 -25.15
C SER A 360 -13.28 42.86 -26.52
N PRO A 361 -12.47 43.59 -27.34
CA PRO A 361 -11.54 42.95 -28.30
C PRO A 361 -10.34 43.88 -28.70
N PRO A 362 -9.61 43.68 -29.83
CA PRO A 362 -8.80 42.50 -30.23
C PRO A 362 -7.36 42.86 -30.70
N SER A 363 -6.55 41.81 -30.93
CA SER A 363 -5.65 41.60 -32.09
C SER A 363 -4.38 42.44 -32.37
N THR A 364 -3.26 41.70 -32.37
CA THR A 364 -2.14 41.64 -33.36
C THR A 364 -0.85 42.45 -33.14
N VAL A 365 0.26 41.79 -33.55
CA VAL A 365 1.64 42.22 -33.90
C VAL A 365 2.55 42.48 -32.68
N PHE A 366 3.70 41.83 -32.45
CA PHE A 366 4.73 41.19 -33.28
C PHE A 366 5.21 39.86 -32.68
#